data_AF-A0A353C4E0-F1
#
_entry.id   AF-A0A353C4E0-F1
#
_cell.length_a   1.000
_cell.length_b   1.000
_cell.length_c   1.000
_cell.angle_alpha   90.00
_cell.angle_beta   90.00
_cell.angle_gamma   90.00
#
_symmetry.space_group_name_H-M   'P 1'
#
loop_
_entity.id
_entity.type
_entity.pdbx_description
1 polymer ?
#
loop_
_entity_poly.entity_id
_entity_poly.type
_entity_poly.pdbx_seq_one_letter_code
_entity_poly.pdbx_strand_id
1 'polypeptide(L)'
;MEVSANAKAVLERRYLQKEDGKPVETVEEMLRRVAYYIATIEGSAFETSDDERRELAESFFQIMDQKKFMPNSPTLMNAGRELGQLSACFVLPIEDSMESIFESLKTAA
;
A
#
# COMPACT_ATOMS: atom_id res chain seq x y z
N MET A 1 1.87 17.09 3.30
CA MET A 1 1.81 16.59 4.69
C MET A 1 3.03 17.07 5.48
N GLU A 2 2.84 17.85 6.54
CA GLU A 2 3.92 18.03 7.52
C GLU A 2 4.08 16.76 8.38
N VAL A 3 5.32 16.30 8.54
CA VAL A 3 5.67 15.13 9.34
C VAL A 3 6.77 15.48 10.31
N SER A 4 6.72 14.88 11.50
CA SER A 4 7.82 14.99 12.47
C SER A 4 9.11 14.38 11.91
N ALA A 5 10.25 14.80 12.43
CA ALA A 5 11.55 14.24 12.04
C ALA A 5 11.60 12.71 12.20
N ASN A 6 10.99 12.18 13.27
CA ASN A 6 10.91 10.73 13.51
C ASN A 6 10.06 10.02 12.44
N ALA A 7 8.90 10.57 12.10
CA ALA A 7 8.04 10.00 11.07
C ALA A 7 8.75 10.02 9.71
N LYS A 8 9.43 11.12 9.37
CA LYS A 8 10.23 11.24 8.14
C LYS A 8 11.30 10.14 8.07
N ALA A 9 12.05 9.93 9.15
CA ALA A 9 13.09 8.89 9.19
C ALA A 9 12.52 7.47 8.99
N VAL A 10 11.34 7.17 9.55
CA VAL A 10 10.67 5.88 9.36
C VAL A 10 10.20 5.70 7.91
N LEU A 11 9.59 6.74 7.33
CA LEU A 11 9.09 6.74 5.95
C LEU A 11 10.23 6.53 4.94
N GLU A 12 11.32 7.29 5.05
CA GLU A 12 12.51 7.14 4.20
C GLU A 12 13.16 5.75 4.34
N ARG A 13 13.17 5.21 5.56
CA ARG A 13 13.79 3.91 5.80
C ARG A 13 12.96 2.75 5.25
N ARG A 14 11.63 2.79 5.31
CA ARG A 14 10.77 1.60 5.12
C ARG A 14 9.70 1.72 4.04
N TYR A 15 9.23 2.93 3.70
CA TYR A 15 8.01 3.10 2.91
C TYR A 15 8.25 3.74 1.54
N LEU A 16 9.05 4.80 1.49
CA LEU A 16 9.37 5.51 0.25
C LEU A 16 10.03 4.59 -0.75
N GLN A 17 9.71 4.80 -2.04
CA GLN A 17 10.33 4.03 -3.12
C GLN A 17 11.82 4.30 -3.13
N LYS A 18 12.60 3.26 -3.46
CA LYS A 18 14.05 3.34 -3.51
C LYS A 18 14.61 2.79 -4.80
N GLU A 19 15.65 3.45 -5.28
CA GLU A 19 16.54 2.97 -6.32
C GLU A 19 17.96 3.01 -5.75
N ASP A 20 18.73 1.93 -5.94
CA ASP A 20 20.07 1.79 -5.36
C ASP A 20 20.15 2.09 -3.85
N GLY A 21 19.08 1.73 -3.13
CA GLY A 21 18.96 1.94 -1.68
C GLY A 21 18.64 3.39 -1.24
N LYS A 22 18.53 4.33 -2.18
CA LYS A 22 18.22 5.74 -1.91
C LYS A 22 16.75 6.04 -2.17
N PRO A 23 16.06 6.79 -1.30
CA PRO A 23 14.70 7.23 -1.57
C PRO A 23 14.62 8.07 -2.86
N VAL A 24 13.71 7.70 -3.75
CA VAL A 24 13.40 8.43 -5.00
C VAL A 24 12.01 9.05 -5.00
N GLU A 25 11.31 8.94 -3.86
CA GLU A 25 9.94 9.39 -3.67
C GLU A 25 9.86 10.19 -2.38
N THR A 26 9.15 11.31 -2.41
CA THR A 26 8.79 12.11 -1.24
C THR A 26 7.56 11.55 -0.54
N VAL A 27 7.30 11.98 0.70
CA VAL A 27 6.12 11.54 1.45
C VAL A 27 4.82 11.89 0.73
N GLU A 28 4.75 13.06 0.09
CA GLU A 28 3.57 13.46 -0.68
C GLU A 28 3.39 12.57 -1.92
N GLU A 29 4.45 12.35 -2.68
CA GLU A 29 4.41 11.47 -3.87
C GLU A 29 3.98 10.04 -3.50
N MET A 30 4.46 9.52 -2.36
CA MET A 30 4.01 8.24 -1.81
C MET A 30 2.51 8.20 -1.57
N LEU A 31 1.95 9.22 -0.91
CA LEU A 31 0.51 9.28 -0.66
C LEU A 31 -0.28 9.43 -1.96
N ARG A 32 0.20 10.23 -2.93
CA ARG A 32 -0.43 10.39 -4.24
C ARG A 32 -0.42 9.09 -5.04
N ARG A 33 0.70 8.36 -5.06
CA ARG A 33 0.81 7.04 -5.69
C ARG A 33 -0.22 6.08 -5.11
N VAL A 34 -0.28 5.97 -3.78
CA VAL A 34 -1.23 5.10 -3.09
C VAL A 34 -2.67 5.49 -3.43
N ALA A 35 -3.00 6.77 -3.31
CA ALA A 35 -4.34 7.28 -3.58
C ALA A 35 -4.79 7.00 -5.03
N TYR A 36 -3.93 7.31 -6.00
CA TYR A 36 -4.21 7.08 -7.42
C TYR A 36 -4.34 5.60 -7.75
N TYR A 37 -3.48 4.75 -7.19
CA TYR A 37 -3.53 3.30 -7.43
C TYR A 37 -4.85 2.70 -6.93
N ILE A 38 -5.27 3.04 -5.71
CA ILE A 38 -6.54 2.56 -5.15
C ILE A 38 -7.72 3.10 -5.95
N ALA A 39 -7.75 4.40 -6.26
CA ALA A 39 -8.81 4.99 -7.06
C ALA A 39 -8.92 4.37 -8.46
N THR A 40 -7.79 3.96 -9.06
CA THR A 40 -7.80 3.26 -10.35
C THR A 40 -8.47 1.90 -10.25
N ILE A 41 -8.19 1.13 -9.21
CA ILE A 41 -8.83 -0.18 -8.98
C ILE A 41 -10.33 -0.01 -8.75
N GLU A 42 -10.73 0.92 -7.88
CA GLU A 42 -12.14 1.26 -7.62
C GLU A 42 -12.85 1.69 -8.91
N GLY A 43 -12.25 2.61 -9.67
CA GLY A 43 -12.84 3.10 -10.91
C GLY A 43 -13.02 2.01 -11.97
N SER A 44 -12.09 1.05 -12.06
CA SER A 44 -12.24 -0.11 -12.93
C SER A 44 -13.34 -1.08 -12.45
N ALA A 45 -13.56 -1.20 -11.14
CA ALA A 45 -14.61 -2.07 -10.59
C ALA A 45 -16.03 -1.50 -10.77
N PHE A 46 -16.16 -0.17 -10.84
CA PHE A 46 -17.44 0.54 -10.91
C PHE A 46 -17.66 1.34 -12.22
N GLU A 47 -16.83 1.10 -13.24
CA GLU A 47 -16.92 1.75 -14.57
C GLU A 47 -16.95 3.29 -14.52
N THR A 48 -16.13 3.88 -13.65
CA THR A 48 -16.08 5.34 -13.49
C THR A 48 -15.30 6.01 -14.62
N SER A 49 -15.67 7.25 -14.94
CA SER A 49 -14.91 8.13 -15.83
C SER A 49 -13.53 8.48 -15.26
N ASP A 50 -12.64 8.99 -16.12
CA ASP A 50 -11.31 9.45 -15.71
C ASP A 50 -11.37 10.64 -14.73
N ASP A 51 -12.38 11.51 -14.87
CA ASP A 51 -12.54 12.67 -13.98
C ASP A 51 -13.02 12.23 -12.59
N GLU A 52 -14.01 11.34 -12.50
CA GLU A 52 -14.44 10.74 -11.22
C GLU A 52 -13.29 10.01 -10.52
N ARG A 53 -12.43 9.31 -11.28
CA ARG A 53 -11.24 8.65 -10.74
C ARG A 53 -10.25 9.65 -10.14
N ARG A 54 -10.01 10.78 -10.81
CA ARG A 54 -9.12 11.84 -10.30
C ARG A 54 -9.67 12.49 -9.05
N GLU A 55 -10.97 12.76 -9.02
CA GLU A 55 -11.65 13.31 -7.83
C GLU A 55 -11.56 12.33 -6.65
N LEU A 56 -11.79 11.04 -6.89
CA LEU A 56 -11.67 10.00 -5.89
C LEU A 56 -10.24 9.90 -5.35
N ALA A 57 -9.23 9.89 -6.23
CA ALA A 57 -7.82 9.89 -5.84
C ALA A 57 -7.47 11.10 -4.98
N GLU A 58 -7.92 12.29 -5.35
CA GLU A 58 -7.67 13.51 -4.55
C GLU A 58 -8.34 13.41 -3.17
N SER A 59 -9.55 12.85 -3.10
CA SER A 59 -10.23 12.62 -1.81
C SER A 59 -9.44 11.67 -0.89
N PHE A 60 -8.89 10.58 -1.44
CA PHE A 60 -8.05 9.63 -0.72
C PHE A 60 -6.74 10.26 -0.28
N PHE A 61 -6.12 11.07 -1.14
CA PHE A 61 -4.92 11.82 -0.79
C PHE A 61 -5.20 12.76 0.39
N GLN A 62 -6.27 13.54 0.35
CA GLN A 62 -6.60 14.50 1.40
C GLN A 62 -6.84 13.86 2.77
N ILE A 63 -7.54 12.73 2.84
CA ILE A 63 -7.75 12.03 4.12
C ILE A 63 -6.45 11.47 4.70
N MET A 64 -5.51 11.04 3.85
CA MET A 64 -4.20 10.56 4.27
C MET A 64 -3.27 11.71 4.68
N ASP A 65 -3.26 12.80 3.91
CA ASP A 65 -2.46 14.00 4.18
C ASP A 65 -2.84 14.64 5.53
N GLN A 66 -4.15 14.65 5.81
CA GLN A 66 -4.71 15.11 7.09
C GLN A 66 -4.59 14.07 8.22
N LYS A 67 -4.03 12.89 7.96
CA LYS A 67 -3.89 11.77 8.90
C LYS A 67 -5.21 11.30 9.52
N LYS A 68 -6.35 11.55 8.85
CA LYS A 68 -7.67 11.09 9.28
C LYS A 68 -7.83 9.59 9.05
N PHE A 69 -7.15 9.07 8.04
CA PHE A 69 -7.09 7.65 7.72
C PHE A 69 -5.70 7.32 7.16
N MET A 70 -5.20 6.14 7.47
CA MET A 70 -3.97 5.61 6.88
C MET A 70 -4.18 4.12 6.63
N PRO A 71 -3.94 3.62 5.41
CA PRO A 71 -4.01 2.19 5.16
C PRO A 71 -2.84 1.48 5.88
N ASN A 72 -2.92 0.16 5.95
CA ASN A 72 -1.88 -0.67 6.55
C ASN A 72 -0.52 -0.52 5.80
N SER A 73 0.55 -1.00 6.42
CA SER A 73 1.90 -0.86 5.86
C SER A 73 2.07 -1.44 4.45
N PRO A 74 1.58 -2.66 4.12
CA PRO A 74 1.74 -3.22 2.78
C PRO A 74 1.09 -2.35 1.69
N THR A 75 -0.05 -1.72 1.96
CA THR A 75 -0.65 -0.78 1.01
C THR A 75 0.28 0.39 0.69
N LEU A 76 0.86 1.03 1.73
CA LEU A 76 1.79 2.15 1.53
C LEU A 76 3.06 1.74 0.78
N MET A 77 3.59 0.55 1.10
CA MET A 77 4.83 0.02 0.56
C MET A 77 4.69 -0.52 -0.87
N ASN A 78 3.53 -1.08 -1.24
CA ASN A 78 3.42 -1.91 -2.44
C ASN A 78 2.42 -1.40 -3.49
N ALA A 79 1.53 -0.47 -3.16
CA ALA A 79 0.57 0.07 -4.14
C ALA A 79 1.29 0.65 -5.37
N GLY A 80 0.93 0.21 -6.58
CA GLY A 80 1.57 0.66 -7.82
C GLY A 80 3.02 0.16 -8.01
N ARG A 81 3.47 -0.84 -7.24
CA ARG A 81 4.76 -1.50 -7.40
C ARG A 81 4.59 -2.96 -7.82
N GLU A 82 5.68 -3.55 -8.33
CA GLU A 82 5.69 -4.90 -8.92
C GLU A 82 5.10 -5.99 -8.02
N LEU A 83 5.38 -5.96 -6.71
CA LEU A 83 4.87 -6.97 -5.77
C LEU A 83 3.33 -6.95 -5.63
N GLY A 84 2.69 -5.78 -5.72
CA GLY A 84 1.23 -5.62 -5.75
C GLY A 84 0.43 -6.09 -4.51
N GLN A 85 1.07 -6.59 -3.46
CA GLN A 85 0.41 -7.17 -2.29
C GLN A 85 0.03 -6.08 -1.24
N LEU A 86 -1.26 -5.78 -1.07
CA LEU A 86 -1.76 -4.69 -0.19
C LEU A 86 -2.28 -5.10 1.21
N SER A 87 -2.73 -6.35 1.38
CA SER A 87 -3.17 -6.93 2.66
C SER A 87 -2.02 -7.21 3.64
N ALA A 88 -2.26 -7.15 4.95
CA ALA A 88 -1.23 -7.43 5.97
C ALA A 88 -1.45 -8.74 6.74
N CYS A 89 -2.66 -9.30 6.64
CA CYS A 89 -3.08 -10.42 7.47
C CYS A 89 -3.63 -11.52 6.58
N PHE A 90 -3.17 -12.74 6.83
CA PHE A 90 -3.60 -13.94 6.13
C PHE A 90 -3.85 -15.04 7.15
N VAL A 91 -4.81 -15.92 6.86
CA VAL A 91 -5.10 -17.12 7.65
C VAL A 91 -4.97 -18.30 6.69
N LEU A 92 -4.15 -19.28 7.07
CA LEU A 92 -3.90 -20.48 6.27
C LEU A 92 -4.59 -21.68 6.92
N PRO A 93 -5.30 -22.53 6.14
CA PRO A 93 -5.84 -23.78 6.66
C PRO A 93 -4.71 -24.75 6.97
N ILE A 94 -4.90 -25.59 7.98
CA ILE A 94 -4.00 -26.71 8.30
C ILE A 94 -4.88 -27.91 8.62
N GLU A 95 -4.77 -28.94 7.80
CA GLU A 95 -5.42 -30.24 8.03
C GLU A 95 -4.52 -31.15 8.87
N ASP A 96 -5.11 -32.20 9.44
CA ASP A 96 -4.40 -33.17 10.28
C ASP A 96 -3.61 -34.18 9.42
N SER A 97 -2.67 -33.68 8.62
CA SER A 97 -1.75 -34.47 7.80
C SER A 97 -0.39 -33.81 7.70
N MET A 98 0.67 -34.63 7.62
CA MET A 98 2.04 -34.12 7.45
C MET A 98 2.18 -33.29 6.17
N GLU A 99 1.49 -33.71 5.10
CA GLU A 99 1.48 -32.99 3.82
C GLU A 99 0.90 -31.58 3.97
N SER A 100 -0.26 -31.44 4.62
CA SER A 100 -0.87 -30.12 4.85
C SER A 100 0.00 -29.24 5.75
N ILE A 101 0.60 -29.81 6.81
CA ILE A 101 1.51 -29.06 7.69
C ILE A 101 2.68 -28.46 6.91
N PHE A 102 3.35 -29.25 6.06
CA PHE A 102 4.50 -28.76 5.29
C PHE A 102 4.11 -27.78 4.18
N GLU A 103 2.96 -27.96 3.51
CA GLU A 103 2.51 -27.00 2.49
C GLU A 103 2.09 -25.66 3.12
N SER A 104 1.46 -25.67 4.30
CA SER A 104 1.13 -24.44 5.02
C SER A 104 2.38 -23.69 5.48
N LEU A 105 3.42 -24.41 5.93
CA LEU A 105 4.72 -23.80 6.24
C LEU A 105 5.39 -23.18 5.00
N LYS A 106 5.34 -23.85 3.86
CA LYS A 106 5.85 -23.33 2.58
C LYS A 106 5.10 -22.09 2.12
N THR A 107 3.78 -22.04 2.33
CA THR A 107 2.94 -20.88 2.00
C THR A 107 3.18 -19.69 2.94
N ALA A 108 3.56 -19.95 4.19
CA ALA A 108 3.85 -18.92 5.19
C ALA A 108 5.25 -18.31 5.07
N ALA A 109 6.17 -18.97 4.37
CA ALA A 109 7.56 -18.55 4.18
C ALA A 109 7.73 -17.58 3.02
#